data_AF-A0A7X9PK43-F1
#
_entry.id   AF-A0A7X9PK43-F1
#
_cell.length_a   1.000
_cell.length_b   1.000
_cell.length_c   1.000
_cell.angle_alpha   90.00
_cell.angle_beta   90.00
_cell.angle_gamma   90.00
#
_symmetry.space_group_name_H-M   'P 1'
#
loop_
_entity.id
_entity.type
_entity.pdbx_description
1 polymer ?
#
loop_
_entity_poly.entity_id
_entity_poly.type
_entity_poly.pdbx_seq_one_letter_code
_entity_poly.pdbx_strand_id
1 'polypeptide(L)'
;MLKDSFIPSEKIKTLQDLHRNKKKLGWIVTSEKKCIIRVFENANIKLSSFVSDSPGGTTTYLINGLLEWRKDLEKHMSECYQKKFKSTPEQSVTDINGRLTPLLMFLLKSKQMHFQSVEEQLAEVVAKKEHPIKEFELEVVFMQTILDIGKEGAIGNVTEIWVDKGVFPSKHNLALHSGMCPSNNESASKKKIKNPAGE
;
A
#
# COMPACT_ATOMS: atom_id res chain seq x y z
N MET A 1 3.37 14.60 37.39
CA MET A 1 2.65 13.32 37.46
C MET A 1 2.50 12.81 36.05
N LEU A 2 2.99 11.61 35.74
CA LEU A 2 2.71 10.94 34.46
C LEU A 2 1.20 10.71 34.43
N LYS A 3 0.51 11.43 33.54
CA LYS A 3 -0.91 11.17 33.25
C LYS A 3 -1.05 9.71 32.85
N ASP A 4 -2.14 9.07 33.29
CA ASP A 4 -2.52 7.75 32.82
C ASP A 4 -2.40 7.72 31.29
N SER A 5 -1.43 6.93 30.80
CA SER A 5 -1.29 6.68 29.38
C SER A 5 -2.59 6.03 28.93
N PHE A 6 -3.27 6.62 27.95
CA PHE A 6 -4.49 6.06 27.40
C PHE A 6 -4.28 4.59 26.96
N ILE A 7 -5.10 3.69 27.49
CA ILE A 7 -5.11 2.27 27.12
C ILE A 7 -6.43 1.97 26.38
N PRO A 8 -6.40 1.61 25.09
CA PRO A 8 -7.61 1.27 24.35
C PRO A 8 -8.22 -0.05 24.87
N SER A 9 -9.54 -0.21 24.68
CA SER A 9 -10.22 -1.47 24.96
C SER A 9 -9.67 -2.59 24.06
N GLU A 10 -9.82 -3.84 24.50
CA GLU A 10 -9.31 -5.01 23.76
C GLU A 10 -9.83 -5.08 22.32
N LYS A 11 -11.11 -4.76 22.12
CA LYS A 11 -11.75 -4.71 20.79
C LYS A 11 -11.08 -3.71 19.86
N ILE A 12 -10.80 -2.51 20.37
CA ILE A 12 -10.19 -1.43 19.60
C ILE A 12 -8.72 -1.72 19.35
N LYS A 13 -8.01 -2.28 20.34
CA LYS A 13 -6.63 -2.73 20.14
C LYS A 13 -6.55 -3.78 19.03
N THR A 14 -7.45 -4.76 19.03
CA THR A 14 -7.55 -5.77 17.96
C THR A 14 -7.78 -5.12 16.59
N LEU A 15 -8.71 -4.17 16.49
CA LEU A 15 -8.97 -3.41 15.27
C LEU A 15 -7.77 -2.57 14.81
N GLN A 16 -7.05 -1.94 15.73
CA GLN A 16 -5.82 -1.19 15.46
C GLN A 16 -4.73 -2.10 14.91
N ASP A 17 -4.50 -3.26 15.54
CA ASP A 17 -3.49 -4.22 15.10
C ASP A 17 -3.79 -4.73 13.69
N LEU A 18 -5.07 -5.09 13.42
CA LEU A 18 -5.52 -5.48 12.08
C LEU A 18 -5.40 -4.34 11.06
N HIS A 19 -5.78 -3.11 11.42
CA HIS A 19 -5.70 -1.95 10.53
C HIS A 19 -4.25 -1.60 10.18
N ARG A 20 -3.37 -1.52 11.19
CA ARG A 20 -1.94 -1.23 11.03
C ARG A 20 -1.25 -2.32 10.22
N ASN A 21 -1.58 -3.59 10.47
CA ASN A 21 -1.03 -4.71 9.70
C ASN A 21 -1.49 -4.65 8.23
N LYS A 22 -2.79 -4.43 7.96
CA LYS A 22 -3.31 -4.22 6.60
C LYS A 22 -2.54 -3.12 5.88
N LYS A 23 -2.33 -1.97 6.54
CA LYS A 23 -1.58 -0.84 5.97
C LYS A 23 -0.14 -1.25 5.64
N LYS A 24 0.55 -1.92 6.57
CA LYS A 24 1.92 -2.41 6.38
C LYS A 24 2.02 -3.38 5.20
N LEU A 25 1.14 -4.38 5.14
CA LEU A 25 1.10 -5.35 4.04
C LEU A 25 0.82 -4.65 2.70
N GLY A 26 -0.10 -3.69 2.65
CA GLY A 26 -0.36 -2.89 1.45
C GLY A 26 0.87 -2.09 0.96
N TRP A 27 1.68 -1.55 1.87
CA TRP A 27 2.96 -0.94 1.52
C TRP A 27 3.95 -1.95 0.92
N ILE A 28 4.01 -3.15 1.49
CA ILE A 28 4.88 -4.23 0.99
C ILE A 28 4.43 -4.67 -0.41
N VAL A 29 3.13 -4.90 -0.64
CA VAL A 29 2.55 -5.19 -1.97
C VAL A 29 2.97 -4.13 -2.99
N THR A 30 2.82 -2.85 -2.64
CA THR A 30 3.21 -1.73 -3.51
C THR A 30 4.72 -1.70 -3.78
N SER A 31 5.52 -1.99 -2.76
CA SER A 31 6.98 -2.06 -2.86
C SER A 31 7.43 -3.21 -3.76
N GLU A 32 6.82 -4.39 -3.64
CA GLU A 32 7.14 -5.56 -4.45
C GLU A 32 6.77 -5.34 -5.93
N LYS A 33 5.61 -4.73 -6.22
CA LYS A 33 5.26 -4.31 -7.59
C LYS A 33 6.33 -3.41 -8.20
N LYS A 34 6.81 -2.42 -7.44
CA LYS A 34 7.91 -1.54 -7.88
C LYS A 34 9.23 -2.29 -8.03
N CYS A 35 9.52 -3.27 -7.17
CA CYS A 35 10.72 -4.07 -7.27
C CYS A 35 10.72 -4.91 -8.54
N ILE A 36 9.60 -5.54 -8.90
CA ILE A 36 9.46 -6.30 -10.14
C ILE A 36 9.69 -5.40 -11.37
N ILE A 37 9.07 -4.22 -11.41
CA ILE A 37 9.32 -3.23 -12.48
C ILE A 37 10.81 -2.90 -12.59
N ARG A 38 11.48 -2.65 -11.47
CA ARG A 38 12.92 -2.33 -11.44
C ARG A 38 13.80 -3.46 -11.96
N VAL A 39 13.40 -4.71 -11.73
CA VAL A 39 14.12 -5.87 -12.27
C VAL A 39 14.08 -5.85 -13.81
N PHE A 40 12.91 -5.58 -14.41
CA PHE A 40 12.81 -5.40 -15.86
C PHE A 40 13.65 -4.22 -16.38
N GLU A 41 13.58 -3.07 -15.68
CA GLU A 41 14.35 -1.88 -16.06
C GLU A 41 15.87 -2.13 -16.03
N ASN A 42 16.37 -2.88 -15.04
CA ASN A 42 17.78 -3.27 -14.95
C ASN A 42 18.22 -4.18 -16.11
N ALA A 43 17.30 -4.95 -16.69
CA ALA A 43 17.53 -5.73 -17.91
C ALA A 43 17.33 -4.91 -19.19
N ASN A 44 17.23 -3.58 -19.06
CA ASN A 44 16.93 -2.66 -20.15
C ASN A 44 15.57 -2.92 -20.81
N ILE A 45 14.61 -3.53 -20.11
CA ILE A 45 13.23 -3.73 -20.57
C ILE A 45 12.36 -2.63 -19.94
N LYS A 46 12.01 -1.60 -20.71
CA LYS A 46 11.20 -0.47 -20.23
C LYS A 46 9.71 -0.78 -20.36
N LEU A 47 9.02 -1.13 -19.26
CA LEU A 47 7.57 -1.41 -19.31
C LEU A 47 6.74 -0.23 -19.87
N SER A 48 7.21 0.99 -19.69
CA SER A 48 6.60 2.22 -20.24
C SER A 48 6.62 2.32 -21.78
N SER A 49 7.48 1.56 -22.47
CA SER A 49 7.47 1.47 -23.94
C SER A 49 6.40 0.53 -24.46
N PHE A 50 5.95 -0.42 -23.64
CA PHE A 50 4.94 -1.40 -24.02
C PHE A 50 3.54 -0.95 -23.57
N VAL A 51 3.42 -0.33 -22.40
CA VAL A 51 2.14 0.05 -21.78
C VAL A 51 2.11 1.54 -21.45
N SER A 52 1.00 2.23 -21.73
CA SER A 52 0.80 3.65 -21.41
C SER A 52 0.45 3.90 -19.93
N ASP A 53 -0.07 2.88 -19.26
CA ASP A 53 -0.58 2.94 -17.89
C ASP A 53 0.44 2.34 -16.90
N SER A 54 1.38 3.16 -16.43
CA SER A 54 2.40 2.80 -15.44
C SER A 54 2.29 3.69 -14.20
N PRO A 55 2.03 3.16 -12.99
CA PRO A 55 1.69 1.78 -12.61
C PRO A 55 0.17 1.53 -12.62
N GLY A 56 -0.35 0.90 -13.70
CA GLY A 56 -1.78 0.59 -13.84
C GLY A 56 -2.10 -0.91 -13.91
N GLY A 57 -3.38 -1.20 -14.14
CA GLY A 57 -3.90 -2.57 -14.26
C GLY A 57 -3.26 -3.36 -15.41
N THR A 58 -3.04 -2.71 -16.56
CA THR A 58 -2.43 -3.35 -17.74
C THR A 58 -0.96 -3.74 -17.50
N THR A 59 -0.17 -2.88 -16.84
CA THR A 59 1.21 -3.19 -16.47
C THR A 59 1.26 -4.35 -15.47
N THR A 60 0.37 -4.35 -14.48
CA THR A 60 0.26 -5.43 -13.49
C THR A 60 -0.11 -6.76 -14.16
N TYR A 61 -1.08 -6.75 -15.08
CA TYR A 61 -1.50 -7.95 -15.82
C TYR A 61 -0.37 -8.50 -16.70
N LEU A 62 0.34 -7.64 -17.43
CA LEU A 62 1.50 -8.02 -18.22
C LEU A 62 2.59 -8.67 -17.36
N ILE A 63 2.92 -8.03 -16.22
CA ILE A 63 3.87 -8.57 -15.25
C ILE A 63 3.42 -9.95 -14.77
N ASN A 64 2.15 -10.12 -14.40
CA ASN A 64 1.64 -11.41 -13.92
C ASN A 64 1.78 -12.51 -14.99
N GLY A 65 1.46 -12.23 -16.25
CA GLY A 65 1.62 -13.22 -17.33
C GLY A 65 3.07 -13.59 -17.64
N LEU A 66 3.98 -12.61 -17.61
CA LEU A 66 5.42 -12.85 -17.73
C LEU A 66 5.95 -13.74 -16.60
N LEU A 67 5.46 -13.50 -15.40
CA LEU A 67 5.83 -14.22 -14.20
C LEU A 67 5.26 -15.66 -14.15
N GLU A 68 4.07 -15.89 -14.71
CA GLU A 68 3.44 -17.21 -14.83
C GLU A 68 4.07 -18.13 -15.89
N TRP A 69 5.10 -17.66 -16.62
CA TRP A 69 5.70 -18.41 -17.74
C TRP A 69 4.67 -18.84 -18.78
N ARG A 70 3.68 -17.97 -19.03
CA ARG A 70 2.67 -18.15 -20.07
C ARG A 70 3.38 -18.32 -21.41
N LYS A 71 3.38 -19.55 -21.94
CA LYS A 71 3.92 -19.85 -23.28
C LYS A 71 3.17 -19.08 -24.37
N ASP A 72 1.96 -18.63 -24.05
CA ASP A 72 1.06 -17.80 -24.83
C ASP A 72 1.15 -16.32 -24.45
N LEU A 73 2.33 -15.82 -24.04
CA LEU A 73 2.53 -14.42 -23.65
C LEU A 73 1.99 -13.43 -24.69
N GLU A 74 2.13 -13.75 -25.97
CA GLU A 74 1.55 -12.98 -27.08
C GLU A 74 0.02 -12.90 -27.01
N LYS A 75 -0.64 -14.03 -26.73
CA LYS A 75 -2.09 -14.11 -26.53
C LYS A 75 -2.51 -13.35 -25.27
N HIS A 76 -1.77 -13.49 -24.18
CA HIS A 76 -1.98 -12.75 -22.93
C HIS A 76 -1.88 -11.23 -23.16
N MET A 77 -0.89 -10.79 -23.93
CA MET A 77 -0.78 -9.39 -24.35
C MET A 77 -1.93 -8.96 -25.26
N SER A 78 -2.37 -9.81 -26.19
CA SER A 78 -3.49 -9.51 -27.10
C SER A 78 -4.84 -9.38 -26.37
N GLU A 79 -5.07 -10.16 -25.31
CA GLU A 79 -6.27 -10.09 -24.47
C GLU A 79 -6.34 -8.75 -23.73
N CYS A 80 -5.17 -8.19 -23.40
CA CYS A 80 -5.03 -6.86 -22.80
C CYS A 80 -4.80 -5.74 -23.81
N TYR A 81 -4.80 -6.00 -25.12
CA TYR A 81 -4.59 -5.03 -26.18
C TYR A 81 -5.82 -4.13 -26.37
N GLN A 82 -6.26 -3.49 -25.30
CA GLN A 82 -7.30 -2.48 -25.28
C GLN A 82 -6.62 -1.11 -25.21
N LYS A 83 -6.40 -0.42 -26.35
CA LYS A 83 -5.98 1.00 -26.51
C LYS A 83 -4.80 1.54 -25.64
N LYS A 84 -4.20 0.73 -24.76
CA LYS A 84 -3.19 1.11 -23.76
C LYS A 84 -1.83 0.47 -24.03
N PHE A 85 -1.73 -0.47 -24.98
CA PHE A 85 -0.46 -0.94 -25.50
C PHE A 85 0.06 0.01 -26.57
N LYS A 86 1.35 0.33 -26.50
CA LYS A 86 2.04 1.24 -27.45
C LYS A 86 2.75 0.51 -28.58
N SER A 87 3.01 -0.79 -28.40
CA SER A 87 3.71 -1.69 -29.33
C SER A 87 2.85 -2.93 -29.59
N THR A 88 3.08 -3.62 -30.71
CA THR A 88 2.38 -4.88 -30.98
C THR A 88 2.80 -5.97 -29.99
N PRO A 89 1.94 -6.96 -29.70
CA PRO A 89 2.30 -8.10 -28.87
C PRO A 89 3.58 -8.80 -29.34
N GLU A 90 3.77 -9.02 -30.65
CA GLU A 90 4.93 -9.73 -31.21
C GLU A 90 6.25 -8.98 -30.94
N GLN A 91 6.25 -7.66 -31.16
CA GLN A 91 7.41 -6.81 -30.87
C GLN A 91 7.77 -6.85 -29.38
N SER A 92 6.74 -6.80 -28.53
CA SER A 92 6.90 -6.83 -27.08
C SER A 92 7.49 -8.15 -26.59
N VAL A 93 7.03 -9.28 -27.12
CA VAL A 93 7.56 -10.61 -26.80
C VAL A 93 9.01 -10.77 -27.26
N THR A 94 9.33 -10.27 -28.46
CA THR A 94 10.69 -10.35 -29.02
C THR A 94 11.70 -9.57 -28.17
N ASP A 95 11.36 -8.34 -27.78
CA ASP A 95 12.22 -7.50 -26.93
C ASP A 95 12.45 -8.09 -25.54
N ILE A 96 11.42 -8.73 -24.98
CA ILE A 96 11.48 -9.36 -23.66
C ILE A 96 12.32 -10.64 -23.71
N ASN A 97 12.07 -11.52 -24.68
CA ASN A 97 12.79 -12.79 -24.83
C ASN A 97 14.27 -12.58 -25.14
N GLY A 98 14.64 -11.52 -25.87
CA GLY A 98 16.03 -11.20 -26.17
C GLY A 98 16.86 -10.74 -24.97
N ARG A 99 16.24 -10.38 -23.84
CA ARG A 99 16.89 -9.75 -22.68
C ARG A 99 16.70 -10.49 -21.35
N LEU A 100 15.89 -11.55 -21.32
CA LEU A 100 15.65 -12.39 -20.15
C LEU A 100 16.82 -13.36 -19.90
N THR A 101 17.66 -13.05 -18.90
CA THR A 101 18.73 -13.94 -18.46
C THR A 101 18.28 -14.91 -17.35
N PRO A 102 18.96 -16.06 -17.14
CA PRO A 102 18.67 -16.97 -16.02
C PRO A 102 18.66 -16.30 -14.64
N LEU A 103 19.59 -15.37 -14.40
CA LEU A 103 19.64 -14.60 -13.16
C LEU A 103 18.40 -13.70 -13.01
N LEU A 104 17.98 -13.03 -14.09
CA LEU A 104 16.80 -12.17 -14.06
C LEU A 104 15.54 -12.98 -13.73
N MET A 105 15.41 -14.15 -14.35
CA MET A 105 14.30 -15.07 -14.09
C MET A 105 14.27 -15.53 -12.63
N PHE A 106 15.44 -15.85 -12.06
CA PHE A 106 15.54 -16.20 -10.64
C PHE A 106 15.05 -15.07 -9.73
N LEU A 107 15.50 -13.84 -9.98
CA LEU A 107 15.09 -12.66 -9.19
C LEU A 107 13.60 -12.38 -9.30
N LEU A 108 13.05 -12.42 -10.52
CA LEU A 108 11.62 -12.24 -10.77
C LEU A 108 10.79 -13.28 -10.02
N LYS A 109 11.17 -14.56 -10.09
CA LYS A 109 10.48 -15.64 -9.39
C LYS A 109 10.52 -15.46 -7.87
N SER A 110 11.67 -15.08 -7.31
CA SER A 110 11.81 -14.81 -5.88
C SER A 110 10.86 -13.69 -5.42
N LYS A 111 10.78 -12.60 -6.19
CA LYS A 111 9.91 -11.46 -5.89
C LYS A 111 8.43 -11.81 -6.01
N GLN A 112 8.07 -12.60 -7.02
CA GLN A 112 6.70 -13.07 -7.18
C GLN A 112 6.24 -13.94 -6.02
N MET A 113 7.06 -14.90 -5.56
CA MET A 113 6.69 -15.75 -4.43
C MET A 113 6.42 -14.91 -3.16
N HIS A 114 7.26 -13.91 -2.90
CA HIS A 114 7.02 -12.99 -1.78
C HIS A 114 5.77 -12.15 -1.99
N PHE A 115 5.57 -11.61 -3.19
CA PHE A 115 4.39 -10.84 -3.55
C PHE A 115 3.08 -11.61 -3.32
N GLN A 116 3.00 -12.85 -3.82
CA GLN A 116 1.84 -13.73 -3.64
C GLN A 116 1.57 -14.03 -2.17
N SER A 117 2.61 -14.39 -1.42
CA SER A 117 2.49 -14.65 0.02
C SER A 117 1.98 -13.44 0.80
N VAL A 118 2.43 -12.22 0.44
CA VAL A 118 1.98 -10.98 1.09
C VAL A 118 0.56 -10.62 0.67
N GLU A 119 0.16 -10.86 -0.59
CA GLU A 119 -1.22 -10.66 -1.05
C GLU A 119 -2.21 -11.61 -0.34
N GLU A 120 -1.83 -12.88 -0.16
CA GLU A 120 -2.60 -13.86 0.61
C GLU A 120 -2.78 -13.40 2.06
N GLN A 121 -1.68 -13.03 2.74
CA GLN A 121 -1.74 -12.49 4.11
C GLN A 121 -2.60 -11.22 4.19
N LEU A 122 -2.52 -10.33 3.19
CA LEU A 122 -3.34 -9.13 3.15
C LEU A 122 -4.83 -9.48 3.03
N ALA A 123 -5.18 -10.45 2.19
CA ALA A 123 -6.55 -10.92 2.03
C ALA A 123 -7.09 -11.52 3.34
N GLU A 124 -6.29 -12.34 4.04
CA GLU A 124 -6.64 -12.89 5.35
C GLU A 124 -6.90 -11.80 6.39
N VAL A 125 -6.02 -10.79 6.48
CA VAL A 125 -6.19 -9.67 7.41
C VAL A 125 -7.43 -8.85 7.08
N VAL A 126 -7.72 -8.62 5.80
CA VAL A 126 -8.93 -7.94 5.35
C VAL A 126 -10.18 -8.72 5.76
N ALA A 127 -10.22 -10.03 5.50
CA ALA A 127 -11.34 -10.89 5.90
C ALA A 127 -11.53 -10.93 7.42
N LYS A 128 -10.43 -11.04 8.19
CA LYS A 128 -10.47 -11.04 9.66
C LYS A 128 -11.02 -9.73 10.23
N LYS A 129 -10.79 -8.60 9.54
CA LYS A 129 -11.25 -7.28 9.94
C LYS A 129 -12.75 -7.05 9.69
N GLU A 130 -13.40 -7.82 8.82
CA GLU A 130 -14.82 -7.62 8.49
C GLU A 130 -15.77 -7.79 9.67
N HIS A 131 -15.46 -8.69 10.60
CA HIS A 131 -16.35 -8.95 11.75
C HIS A 131 -16.23 -7.86 12.81
N PRO A 132 -15.02 -7.50 13.30
CA PRO A 132 -14.90 -6.49 14.36
C PRO A 132 -15.32 -5.08 13.91
N ILE A 133 -15.20 -4.76 12.61
CA ILE A 133 -15.58 -3.42 12.13
C ILE A 133 -17.09 -3.20 12.08
N LYS A 134 -17.91 -4.27 11.99
CA LYS A 134 -19.38 -4.18 12.00
C LYS A 134 -19.92 -3.59 13.30
N GLU A 135 -19.24 -3.84 14.42
CA GLU A 135 -19.60 -3.26 15.71
C GLU A 135 -19.49 -1.72 15.73
N PHE A 136 -18.75 -1.14 14.79
CA PHE A 136 -18.51 0.31 14.67
C PHE A 136 -19.04 0.88 13.35
N GLU A 137 -19.99 0.19 12.71
CA GLU A 137 -20.49 0.58 11.38
C GLU A 137 -21.17 1.95 11.40
N LEU A 138 -21.90 2.27 12.48
CA LEU A 138 -22.54 3.58 12.65
C LEU A 138 -21.50 4.71 12.69
N GLU A 139 -20.41 4.51 13.41
CA GLU A 139 -19.33 5.49 13.52
C GLU A 139 -18.54 5.62 12.22
N VAL A 140 -18.37 4.53 11.48
CA VAL A 140 -17.78 4.55 10.14
C VAL A 140 -18.67 5.31 9.16
N VAL A 141 -20.00 5.12 9.20
CA VAL A 141 -20.95 5.89 8.37
C VAL A 141 -20.94 7.36 8.77
N PHE A 142 -20.95 7.66 10.08
CA PHE A 142 -20.86 9.04 10.57
C PHE A 142 -19.58 9.73 10.11
N MET A 143 -18.43 9.07 10.19
CA MET A 143 -17.15 9.61 9.71
C MET A 143 -17.13 9.88 8.20
N GLN A 144 -17.86 9.10 7.40
CA GLN A 144 -17.99 9.32 5.96
C GLN A 144 -18.85 10.54 5.59
N THR A 145 -19.58 11.13 6.55
CA THR A 145 -20.31 12.39 6.30
C THR A 145 -19.37 13.60 6.18
N ILE A 146 -18.12 13.47 6.62
CA ILE A 146 -17.08 14.48 6.46
C ILE A 146 -16.60 14.46 5.01
N LEU A 147 -16.52 15.65 4.39
CA LEU A 147 -16.02 15.81 3.03
C LEU A 147 -14.63 15.16 2.86
N ASP A 148 -14.43 14.48 1.73
CA ASP A 148 -13.19 13.79 1.33
C ASP A 148 -12.77 12.58 2.20
N ILE A 149 -13.60 12.15 3.16
CA ILE A 149 -13.34 10.93 3.94
C ILE A 149 -14.08 9.73 3.34
N GLY A 150 -13.38 8.96 2.51
CA GLY A 150 -13.87 7.67 2.03
C GLY A 150 -13.88 6.58 3.12
N LYS A 151 -14.56 5.46 2.86
CA LYS A 151 -14.74 4.33 3.79
C LYS A 151 -13.45 3.87 4.49
N GLU A 152 -12.35 3.69 3.76
CA GLU A 152 -11.08 3.25 4.38
C GLU A 152 -10.47 4.32 5.30
N GLY A 153 -10.60 5.60 4.93
CA GLY A 153 -10.19 6.72 5.77
C GLY A 153 -11.04 6.81 7.04
N ALA A 154 -12.37 6.65 6.90
CA ALA A 154 -13.30 6.60 8.01
C ALA A 154 -12.99 5.44 8.97
N ILE A 155 -12.75 4.24 8.44
CA ILE A 155 -12.33 3.09 9.25
C ILE A 155 -11.01 3.39 9.95
N GLY A 156 -10.01 3.95 9.25
CA GLY A 156 -8.74 4.35 9.87
C GLY A 156 -8.93 5.31 11.03
N ASN A 157 -9.78 6.32 10.84
CA ASN A 157 -10.14 7.28 11.87
C ASN A 157 -10.84 6.60 13.03
N VAL A 158 -11.88 5.78 12.83
CA VAL A 158 -12.56 5.07 13.91
C VAL A 158 -11.62 4.13 14.68
N THR A 159 -10.67 3.49 13.99
CA THR A 159 -9.71 2.59 14.65
C THR A 159 -8.63 3.33 15.45
N GLU A 160 -8.13 4.47 14.96
CA GLU A 160 -7.03 5.20 15.60
C GLU A 160 -7.51 6.32 16.54
N ILE A 161 -8.68 6.89 16.25
CA ILE A 161 -9.33 7.98 16.97
C ILE A 161 -10.65 7.42 17.52
N TRP A 162 -10.60 6.99 18.78
CA TRP A 162 -11.76 6.44 19.49
C TRP A 162 -12.94 7.43 19.47
N VAL A 163 -14.14 6.88 19.48
CA VAL A 163 -15.45 7.54 19.68
C VAL A 163 -15.62 8.19 21.08
N ASP A 164 -14.78 7.89 22.09
CA ASP A 164 -14.95 8.36 23.48
C ASP A 164 -14.30 9.71 23.62
N LYS A 165 -15.14 10.74 23.66
CA LYS A 165 -14.72 12.12 23.84
C LYS A 165 -14.18 12.36 25.25
N GLY A 166 -14.47 11.49 26.23
CA GLY A 166 -14.05 11.64 27.62
C GLY A 166 -12.58 11.29 27.88
N VAL A 167 -11.94 10.57 26.95
CA VAL A 167 -10.56 10.08 27.12
C VAL A 167 -9.51 11.17 26.88
N PHE A 168 -9.79 12.10 25.96
CA PHE A 168 -8.85 13.16 25.62
C PHE A 168 -9.22 14.47 26.32
N PRO A 169 -8.36 15.00 27.22
CA PRO A 169 -8.65 16.25 27.93
C PRO A 169 -8.81 17.47 27.01
N SER A 170 -8.26 17.41 25.78
CA SER A 170 -8.35 18.49 24.80
C SER A 170 -8.15 17.98 23.38
N LYS A 171 -8.51 18.81 22.39
CA LYS A 171 -8.21 18.57 20.96
C LYS A 171 -6.70 18.45 20.69
N HIS A 172 -5.84 19.10 21.49
CA HIS A 172 -4.39 19.00 21.37
C HIS A 172 -3.90 17.61 21.81
N ASN A 173 -4.49 17.02 22.84
CA ASN A 173 -4.17 15.66 23.26
C ASN A 173 -4.57 14.63 22.19
N LEU A 174 -5.70 14.85 21.54
CA LEU A 174 -6.13 14.04 20.41
C LEU A 174 -5.17 14.16 19.22
N ALA A 175 -4.78 15.39 18.84
CA ALA A 175 -3.85 15.62 17.73
C ALA A 175 -2.45 15.02 17.99
N LEU A 176 -1.99 15.04 19.25
CA LEU A 176 -0.75 14.40 19.66
C LEU A 176 -0.85 12.88 19.52
N HIS A 177 -1.98 12.30 19.94
CA HIS A 177 -2.23 10.86 19.84
C HIS A 177 -2.34 10.37 18.39
N SER A 178 -3.01 11.13 17.53
CA SER A 178 -3.17 10.79 16.11
C SER A 178 -1.91 11.01 15.27
N GLY A 179 -0.80 11.46 15.89
CA GLY A 179 0.45 11.75 15.20
C GLY A 179 0.38 12.96 14.25
N MET A 180 -0.66 13.79 14.39
CA MET A 180 -0.91 14.98 13.58
C MET A 180 -0.17 16.21 14.14
N CYS A 181 0.29 16.15 15.38
CA CYS A 181 1.18 17.17 15.93
C CYS A 181 2.60 17.00 15.35
N PRO A 182 3.26 18.09 14.91
CA PRO A 182 4.66 18.04 14.51
C PRO A 182 5.50 17.48 15.67
N SER A 183 6.37 16.51 15.37
CA SER A 183 7.24 15.87 16.36
C SER A 183 7.95 16.93 17.21
N ASN A 184 7.97 16.73 18.52
CA ASN A 184 8.78 17.55 19.40
C ASN A 184 10.25 17.25 19.07
N ASN A 185 10.86 18.08 18.21
CA ASN A 185 12.24 17.95 17.74
C ASN A 185 13.23 18.33 18.85
N GLU A 186 13.10 17.70 20.00
CA GLU A 186 13.92 17.94 21.18
C GLU A 186 14.79 16.72 21.43
N SER A 187 16.10 16.90 21.32
CA SER A 187 17.10 15.89 21.67
C SER A 187 18.04 16.50 22.70
N ALA A 188 18.24 15.82 23.83
CA ALA A 188 19.06 16.29 24.95
C ALA A 188 18.69 17.71 25.44
N SER A 189 17.38 17.95 25.65
CA SER A 189 16.83 19.25 26.10
C SER A 189 17.14 20.44 25.17
N LYS A 190 17.53 20.16 23.93
CA LYS A 190 17.76 21.18 22.89
C LYS A 190 16.71 21.02 21.80
N LYS A 191 15.89 22.05 21.62
CA LYS A 191 14.97 22.15 20.48
C LYS A 191 15.79 22.35 19.20
N LYS A 192 15.65 21.45 18.23
CA LYS A 192 16.10 21.69 16.86
C LYS A 192 15.14 22.66 16.21
N ILE A 193 15.44 23.94 16.30
CA ILE A 193 14.78 24.97 15.50
C ILE A 193 15.30 24.78 14.07
N LYS A 194 14.43 24.40 13.13
CA LYS A 194 14.70 24.65 11.72
C LYS A 194 14.48 26.14 11.53
N ASN A 195 15.55 26.92 11.37
CA ASN A 195 15.41 28.26 10.82
C ASN A 195 14.74 28.11 9.44
N PRO A 196 13.68 28.87 9.13
CA PRO A 196 13.32 29.05 7.73
C PRO A 196 14.54 29.65 7.05
N ALA A 197 15.02 29.01 5.98
CA ALA A 197 15.99 29.64 5.11
C ALA A 197 15.38 30.98 4.67
N GLY A 198 16.14 32.05 4.85
CA GLY A 198 15.79 33.35 4.32
C GLY A 198 15.79 33.35 2.80
N GLU A 199 14.95 34.23 2.27
CA GLU A 199 14.77 34.68 0.87
C GLU A 199 14.26 33.66 -0.15
#